data_AF-A0A0B1SDG2-F1
#
_entry.id   AF-A0A0B1SDG2-F1
#
_cell.length_a   1.000
_cell.length_b   1.000
_cell.length_c   1.000
_cell.angle_alpha   90.00
_cell.angle_beta   90.00
_cell.angle_gamma   90.00
#
_symmetry.space_group_name_H-M   'P 1'
#
loop_
_entity.id
_entity.type
_entity.pdbx_description
1 polymer ?
#
loop_
_entity_poly.entity_id
_entity_poly.type
_entity_poly.pdbx_seq_one_letter_code
_entity_poly.pdbx_strand_id
1 'polypeptide(L)' 'MAKNDHPPCDGTTKDAFATQGGITNGAKWYSVSGGMQDFNYLATNAMELTLELGCEKWVLKENPELMAFYKSC' A
#
# COMPACT_ATOMS: atom_id res chain seq x y z
N MET A 1 7.48 4.20 13.13
CA MET A 1 6.12 3.65 13.32
C MET A 1 5.12 4.58 12.65
N ALA A 2 4.17 4.04 11.87
CA ALA A 2 3.11 4.83 11.24
C ALA A 2 2.19 5.45 12.29
N LYS A 3 1.75 6.70 12.07
CA LYS A 3 0.66 7.29 12.84
C LYS A 3 -0.68 6.74 12.36
N ASN A 4 -1.57 6.42 13.30
CA ASN A 4 -2.93 5.94 13.00
C ASN A 4 -3.92 7.12 12.95
N ASP A 5 -3.56 8.19 12.26
CA ASP A 5 -4.34 9.43 12.14
C ASP A 5 -5.09 9.54 10.80
N HIS A 6 -5.02 8.51 9.95
CA HIS A 6 -5.77 8.41 8.70
C HIS A 6 -6.85 7.31 8.76
N PRO A 7 -8.00 7.49 8.09
CA PRO A 7 -9.01 6.44 7.98
C PRO A 7 -8.48 5.24 7.17
N PRO A 8 -8.95 4.01 7.44
CA PRO A 8 -8.64 2.86 6.60
C PRO A 8 -9.24 3.07 5.20
N CYS A 9 -8.64 2.48 4.16
CA CYS A 9 -9.26 2.50 2.85
C CYS A 9 -10.59 1.73 2.88
N ASP A 10 -11.66 2.33 2.36
CA ASP A 10 -13.00 1.76 2.30
C ASP A 10 -13.36 1.15 0.92
N GLY A 11 -12.42 1.18 -0.03
CA GLY A 11 -12.61 0.66 -1.40
C GLY A 11 -13.57 1.51 -2.25
N THR A 12 -14.05 2.64 -1.75
CA THR A 12 -14.93 3.54 -2.50
C THR A 12 -14.12 4.55 -3.29
N THR A 13 -14.76 5.18 -4.28
CA THR A 13 -14.12 6.21 -5.11
C THR A 13 -13.83 7.51 -4.37
N LYS A 14 -14.32 7.67 -3.14
CA LYS A 14 -14.14 8.90 -2.34
C LYS A 14 -12.71 9.05 -1.84
N ASP A 15 -12.07 7.95 -1.49
CA ASP A 15 -10.67 7.89 -1.02
C ASP A 15 -9.74 7.28 -2.07
N ALA A 16 -10.23 7.12 -3.31
CA ALA A 16 -9.48 6.46 -4.36
C ALA A 16 -8.30 7.33 -4.81
N PHE A 17 -7.11 6.95 -4.36
CA PHE A 17 -5.81 7.36 -4.86
C PHE A 17 -5.74 7.45 -6.40
N ALA A 18 -6.41 6.51 -7.07
CA ALA A 18 -6.55 6.47 -8.53
C ALA A 18 -7.16 7.74 -9.12
N THR A 19 -8.10 8.40 -8.42
CA THR A 19 -8.74 9.64 -8.88
C THR A 19 -7.82 10.86 -8.79
N GLN A 20 -6.75 10.77 -7.98
CA GLN A 20 -5.75 11.82 -7.78
C GLN A 20 -4.49 11.61 -8.64
N GLY A 21 -4.57 10.76 -9.67
CA GLY A 21 -3.45 10.43 -10.56
C GLY A 21 -2.66 9.19 -10.15
N GLY A 22 -3.07 8.49 -9.08
CA GLY A 22 -2.51 7.19 -8.71
C GLY A 22 -1.10 7.24 -8.11
N ILE A 23 -0.62 8.40 -7.64
CA ILE A 23 0.69 8.59 -7.01
C ILE A 23 0.57 9.60 -5.85
N THR A 24 1.34 9.42 -4.77
CA THR A 24 1.44 10.38 -3.66
C THR A 24 2.86 10.45 -3.10
N ASN A 25 3.12 11.51 -2.35
CA ASN A 25 4.23 11.55 -1.41
C ASN A 25 3.82 10.86 -0.10
N GLY A 26 4.60 9.89 0.38
CA GLY A 26 4.27 9.09 1.56
C GLY A 26 3.93 9.94 2.79
N ALA A 27 4.79 10.90 3.14
CA ALA A 27 4.58 11.76 4.31
C ALA A 27 3.35 12.69 4.18
N LYS A 28 2.95 13.06 2.96
CA LYS A 28 1.73 13.83 2.70
C LYS A 28 0.47 12.98 2.90
N TRP A 29 0.52 11.69 2.59
CA TRP A 29 -0.61 10.79 2.81
C TRP A 29 -0.77 10.44 4.30
N TYR A 30 0.27 9.88 4.92
CA TYR A 30 0.39 9.74 6.37
C TYR A 30 1.85 9.51 6.76
N SER A 31 2.27 10.03 7.91
CA SER A 31 3.68 9.97 8.30
C SER A 31 4.06 8.57 8.83
N VAL A 32 5.08 7.97 8.21
CA VAL A 32 5.70 6.72 8.64
C VAL A 32 7.19 6.94 8.86
N SER A 33 7.63 6.82 10.11
CA SER A 33 9.07 6.84 10.44
C SER A 33 9.68 5.45 10.43
N GLY A 34 10.92 5.34 9.96
CA GLY A 34 11.67 4.07 9.94
C GLY A 34 11.19 3.07 8.89
N GLY A 35 10.56 3.55 7.81
CA GLY A 35 10.17 2.72 6.68
C GLY A 35 11.37 2.29 5.82
N MET A 36 11.24 1.15 5.15
CA MET A 36 12.26 0.61 4.24
C MET A 36 12.54 1.54 3.06
N GLN A 37 11.49 2.17 2.51
CA GLN A 37 11.57 3.06 1.35
C GLN A 37 12.56 4.22 1.58
N ASP A 38 12.39 4.94 2.70
CA ASP A 38 13.25 6.08 3.04
C ASP A 38 14.67 5.60 3.41
N PHE A 39 14.80 4.44 4.06
CA PHE A 39 16.11 3.86 4.37
C PHE A 39 16.90 3.55 3.10
N ASN A 40 16.29 2.89 2.12
CA ASN A 40 16.97 2.53 0.88
C ASN A 40 17.42 3.78 0.11
N TYR A 41 16.59 4.83 0.06
CA TYR A 41 16.96 6.09 -0.58
C TYR A 41 18.11 6.83 0.13
N LEU A 42 18.15 6.81 1.48
CA LEU A 42 19.13 7.57 2.26
C LEU A 42 20.44 6.82 2.53
N ALA A 43 20.37 5.52 2.76
CA ALA A 43 21.50 4.69 3.20
C ALA A 43 22.14 3.87 2.07
N THR A 44 21.55 3.88 0.87
CA THR A 44 22.05 3.13 -0.29
C THR A 44 21.94 3.97 -1.57
N ASN A 45 22.14 3.37 -2.74
CA ASN A 45 21.90 3.99 -4.05
C ASN A 45 20.58 3.54 -4.70
N ALA A 46 19.75 2.78 -3.98
CA ALA A 46 18.49 2.24 -4.51
C ALA A 46 17.34 3.24 -4.37
N MET A 47 16.62 3.45 -5.46
CA MET A 47 15.35 4.19 -5.47
C MET A 47 14.21 3.20 -5.26
N GLU A 48 13.67 3.16 -4.05
CA GLU A 48 12.52 2.32 -3.69
C GLU A 48 11.21 3.11 -3.75
N LEU A 49 10.14 2.44 -4.16
CA LEU A 49 8.77 2.93 -4.10
C LEU A 49 7.90 1.91 -3.38
N THR A 50 6.88 2.37 -2.66
CA THR A 50 5.84 1.51 -2.08
C THR A 50 4.63 1.46 -3.01
N LEU A 51 4.18 0.25 -3.36
CA LEU A 51 3.01 0.03 -4.20
C LEU A 51 1.86 -0.54 -3.38
N GLU A 52 0.84 0.27 -3.14
CA GLU A 52 -0.42 -0.16 -2.52
C GLU A 52 -1.36 -0.67 -3.60
N LEU A 53 -1.43 -2.00 -3.76
CA LEU A 53 -2.11 -2.63 -4.90
C LEU A 53 -3.65 -2.64 -4.80
N GLY A 54 -4.20 -2.44 -3.60
CA GLY A 54 -5.63 -2.46 -3.36
C GLY A 54 -5.98 -2.30 -1.89
N CYS A 55 -7.26 -2.05 -1.61
CA CYS A 55 -7.73 -1.80 -0.24
C CYS A 55 -7.97 -3.10 0.56
N GLU A 56 -8.38 -4.18 -0.11
CA GLU A 56 -8.53 -5.48 0.51
C GLU A 56 -7.17 -6.17 0.64
N LYS A 57 -6.72 -6.37 1.88
CA LYS A 57 -5.43 -6.99 2.19
C LYS A 57 -5.43 -8.47 1.84
N TRP A 58 -6.58 -9.16 1.97
CA TRP A 58 -6.70 -10.59 1.71
C TRP A 58 -7.92 -10.90 0.83
N VAL A 59 -7.73 -10.74 -0.47
CA VAL A 59 -8.73 -11.02 -1.52
C VAL A 59 -9.22 -12.47 -1.59
N LEU A 60 -8.54 -13.37 -0.86
CA LEU A 60 -8.84 -14.80 -0.80
C LEU A 60 -10.22 -15.14 -0.23
N LYS A 61 -10.82 -14.26 0.58
CA LYS A 61 -12.19 -14.46 1.09
C LYS A 61 -13.25 -14.37 -0.01
N GLU A 62 -12.96 -13.62 -1.07
CA GLU A 62 -13.92 -13.26 -2.10
C GLU A 62 -13.59 -13.88 -3.47
N ASN A 63 -12.39 -14.47 -3.62
CA ASN A 63 -11.93 -15.07 -4.87
C ASN A 63 -11.43 -16.53 -4.65
N PRO A 64 -12.31 -17.54 -4.86
CA PRO A 64 -11.98 -18.95 -4.71
C PRO A 64 -10.90 -19.44 -5.69
N GLU A 65 -10.74 -18.81 -6.86
CA GLU A 65 -9.73 -19.18 -7.86
C GLU A 65 -8.32 -18.80 -7.40
N LEU A 66 -8.17 -17.63 -6.77
CA LEU A 66 -6.91 -17.24 -6.14
C LEU A 66 -6.54 -18.18 -4.99
N MET A 67 -7.53 -18.65 -4.22
CA MET A 67 -7.30 -19.66 -3.19
C MET A 67 -6.79 -20.99 -3.74
N ALA A 68 -7.21 -21.39 -4.95
CA ALA A 68 -6.69 -22.57 -5.61
C ALA A 68 -5.24 -22.38 -6.08
N PHE A 69 -4.91 -21.21 -6.64
CA PHE A 69 -3.54 -20.88 -7.08
C PHE A 69 -2.52 -20.88 -5.92
N TYR A 70 -2.84 -20.23 -4.79
CA TYR A 70 -1.91 -20.17 -3.65
C TYR A 70 -1.75 -21.52 -2.93
N LYS A 71 -2.71 -22.44 -3.05
CA LYS A 71 -2.63 -23.80 -2.46
C LYS A 71 -1.87 -24.80 -3.34
N SER A 72 -1.46 -24.43 -4.56
CA SER A 72 -0.68 -25.30 -5.44
C SER A 72 0.83 -25.10 -5.32
N CYS A 73 1.29 -24.15 -4.49
CA CYS A 73 2.68 -24.07 -4.01
C CYS A 73 2.87 -24.97 -2.79
#